data_AF-A0A7S3GN19-F1
#
_entry.id   AF-A0A7S3GN19-F1
#
_cell.length_a   1.000
_cell.length_b   1.000
_cell.length_c   1.000
_cell.angle_alpha   90.00
_cell.angle_beta   90.00
_cell.angle_gamma   90.00
#
_symmetry.space_group_name_H-M   'P 1'
#
loop_
_entity.id
_entity.type
_entity.pdbx_description
1 polymer ?
#
loop_
_entity_poly.entity_id
_entity_poly.type
_entity_poly.pdbx_seq_one_letter_code
_entity_poly.pdbx_strand_id
1 'polypeptide(L)'
;RRPEVEIKHGRVAMFATMGYIVPEYFKFPGYLSPSLGLKFADVPNGLAAISKVPGLGWAQWFIFCGLVDFGLYRADPARAPGDYANGGILGVPNASGPMSDEEGRKKKLNSELANGRLAMVAIMGMLFQNGTMGDASSMWGL
;
A
#
# COMPACT_ATOMS: atom_id res chain seq x y z
N ARG A 1 19.09 -8.38 -1.61
CA ARG A 1 19.11 -7.07 -0.91
C ARG A 1 18.62 -5.89 -1.76
N ARG A 2 19.39 -5.28 -2.69
CA ARG A 2 18.89 -4.12 -3.49
C ARG A 2 17.57 -4.37 -4.28
N PRO A 3 17.42 -5.48 -5.02
CA PRO A 3 16.18 -5.76 -5.75
C PRO A 3 14.97 -6.04 -4.83
N GLU A 4 15.19 -6.65 -3.66
CA GLU A 4 14.12 -6.89 -2.67
C GLU A 4 13.58 -5.57 -2.12
N VAL A 5 14.47 -4.61 -1.85
CA VAL A 5 14.11 -3.29 -1.35
C VAL A 5 13.28 -2.55 -2.39
N GLU A 6 13.66 -2.59 -3.66
CA GLU A 6 12.93 -1.97 -4.76
C GLU A 6 11.52 -2.56 -4.90
N ILE A 7 11.37 -3.88 -4.82
CA ILE A 7 10.06 -4.55 -4.90
C ILE A 7 9.20 -4.19 -3.68
N LYS A 8 9.75 -4.20 -2.46
CA LYS A 8 9.00 -3.80 -1.26
C LYS A 8 8.53 -2.34 -1.35
N HIS A 9 9.40 -1.41 -1.75
CA HIS A 9 9.01 0.00 -1.92
C HIS A 9 8.01 0.20 -3.05
N GLY A 10 8.18 -0.50 -4.18
CA GLY A 10 7.25 -0.47 -5.30
C GLY A 10 5.85 -0.95 -4.89
N ARG A 11 5.73 -2.05 -4.14
CA ARG A 11 4.44 -2.55 -3.64
C ARG A 11 3.76 -1.56 -2.70
N VAL A 12 4.50 -1.01 -1.74
CA VAL A 12 3.96 0.01 -0.82
C VAL A 12 3.52 1.25 -1.59
N ALA A 13 4.30 1.70 -2.58
CA ALA A 13 3.94 2.82 -3.42
C ALA A 13 2.67 2.56 -4.24
N MET A 14 2.49 1.37 -4.82
CA MET A 14 1.28 0.99 -5.54
C MET A 14 0.02 1.03 -4.65
N PHE A 15 0.12 0.60 -3.40
CA PHE A 15 -0.99 0.73 -2.45
C PHE A 15 -1.22 2.19 -2.02
N ALA A 16 -0.14 2.96 -1.84
CA ALA A 16 -0.23 4.35 -1.45
C ALA A 16 -0.88 5.22 -2.54
N THR A 17 -0.59 4.99 -3.83
CA THR A 17 -1.23 5.73 -4.92
C THR A 17 -2.73 5.46 -4.97
N MET A 18 -3.15 4.20 -4.87
CA MET A 18 -4.57 3.84 -4.81
C MET A 18 -5.24 4.41 -3.55
N GLY A 19 -4.55 4.37 -2.41
CA GLY A 19 -5.03 4.94 -1.16
C GLY A 19 -5.18 6.47 -1.17
N TYR A 20 -4.51 7.16 -2.10
CA TYR A 20 -4.69 8.60 -2.30
C TYR A 20 -5.90 8.92 -3.18
N ILE A 21 -6.16 8.07 -4.17
CA ILE A 21 -7.23 8.26 -5.17
C ILE A 21 -8.60 7.80 -4.63
N VAL A 22 -8.67 6.64 -3.97
CA VAL A 22 -9.95 6.04 -3.54
C VAL A 22 -10.77 6.92 -2.58
N PRO A 23 -10.18 7.55 -1.53
CA PRO A 23 -10.92 8.38 -0.58
C PRO A 23 -11.54 9.64 -1.18
N GLU A 24 -11.15 10.01 -2.39
CA GLU A 24 -11.73 11.13 -3.13
C GLU A 24 -13.06 10.76 -3.79
N TYR A 25 -13.15 9.55 -4.34
CA TYR A 25 -14.36 9.07 -4.99
C TYR A 25 -15.32 8.40 -4.00
N PHE A 26 -14.80 7.76 -2.95
CA PHE A 26 -15.61 7.00 -2.01
C PHE A 26 -15.03 7.00 -0.60
N LYS A 27 -15.87 7.37 0.37
CA LYS A 27 -15.58 7.21 1.81
C LYS A 27 -16.57 6.23 2.41
N PHE A 28 -16.08 5.33 3.25
CA PHE A 28 -16.93 4.35 3.91
C PHE A 28 -17.97 5.03 4.81
N PRO A 29 -19.24 4.64 4.75
CA PRO A 29 -20.23 5.14 5.70
C PRO A 29 -19.97 4.54 7.09
N GLY A 30 -19.84 5.39 8.11
CA GLY A 30 -19.68 4.94 9.49
C GLY A 30 -18.71 5.78 10.33
N TYR A 31 -18.38 5.24 11.51
CA TYR A 31 -17.44 5.85 12.45
C TYR A 31 -16.06 5.21 12.34
N LEU A 32 -15.05 6.05 12.14
CA LEU A 32 -13.63 5.67 12.27
C LEU A 32 -13.31 5.32 13.72
N SER A 33 -13.85 6.08 14.67
CA SER A 33 -13.67 5.82 16.10
C SER A 33 -14.97 6.14 16.83
N PRO A 34 -15.80 5.13 17.17
CA PRO A 34 -17.06 5.36 17.87
C PRO A 34 -16.86 5.99 19.25
N SER A 35 -15.74 5.72 19.92
CA SER A 35 -15.35 6.33 21.19
C SER A 35 -15.00 7.82 21.11
N LEU A 36 -14.63 8.32 19.92
CA LEU A 36 -14.28 9.73 19.68
C LEU A 36 -15.31 10.45 18.80
N GLY A 37 -16.40 9.75 18.41
CA GLY A 37 -17.41 10.29 17.50
C GLY A 37 -16.90 10.65 16.09
N LEU A 38 -15.70 10.19 15.71
CA LEU A 38 -15.07 10.54 14.42
C LEU A 38 -15.69 9.69 13.30
N LYS A 39 -16.27 10.34 12.28
CA LYS A 39 -16.76 9.67 11.07
C LYS A 39 -15.68 9.59 10.00
N PHE A 40 -15.76 8.58 9.15
CA PHE A 40 -14.88 8.49 7.98
C PHE A 40 -15.07 9.66 7.01
N ALA A 41 -16.27 10.27 6.98
CA ALA A 41 -16.55 11.47 6.18
C ALA A 41 -15.70 12.68 6.63
N ASP A 42 -15.42 12.78 7.94
CA ASP A 42 -14.73 13.93 8.56
C ASP A 42 -13.20 13.84 8.41
N VAL A 43 -12.70 12.75 7.82
CA VAL A 43 -11.27 12.57 7.53
C VAL A 43 -10.95 13.31 6.21
N PRO A 44 -10.08 14.34 6.22
CA PRO A 44 -9.66 15.02 5.02
C PRO A 44 -8.77 14.09 4.18
N ASN A 45 -8.66 14.36 2.88
CA ASN A 45 -7.87 13.53 1.99
C ASN A 45 -6.37 13.87 2.07
N GLY A 46 -5.53 12.89 1.73
CA GLY A 46 -4.09 13.05 1.69
C GLY A 46 -3.40 13.19 3.05
N LEU A 47 -2.38 14.06 3.16
CA LEU A 47 -1.49 14.14 4.33
C LEU A 47 -2.22 14.54 5.63
N ALA A 48 -3.29 15.33 5.52
CA ALA A 48 -4.11 15.72 6.66
C ALA A 48 -4.90 14.54 7.26
N ALA A 49 -5.09 13.44 6.53
CA ALA A 49 -5.73 12.22 7.05
C ALA A 49 -4.90 11.57 8.17
N ILE A 50 -3.57 11.66 8.06
CA ILE A 50 -2.62 10.99 8.97
C ILE A 50 -2.80 11.49 10.41
N SER A 51 -3.06 12.78 10.59
CA SER A 51 -3.23 13.41 11.91
C SER A 51 -4.62 13.20 12.51
N LYS A 52 -5.60 12.72 11.74
CA LYS A 52 -6.96 12.44 12.23
C LYS A 52 -7.15 11.03 12.76
N VAL A 53 -6.29 10.09 12.34
CA VAL A 53 -6.33 8.71 12.83
C VAL A 53 -5.80 8.67 14.28
N PRO A 54 -6.57 8.13 15.25
CA PRO A 54 -6.14 8.06 16.64
C PRO A 54 -4.86 7.23 16.81
N GLY A 55 -4.01 7.59 17.78
CA GLY A 55 -2.73 6.89 18.03
C GLY A 55 -2.89 5.40 18.35
N LEU A 56 -4.00 4.99 18.98
CA LEU A 56 -4.31 3.57 19.20
C LEU A 56 -4.60 2.82 17.90
N GLY A 57 -5.21 3.48 16.90
CA GLY A 57 -5.41 2.91 15.57
C GLY A 57 -4.09 2.68 14.84
N TRP A 58 -3.16 3.64 14.95
CA TRP A 58 -1.79 3.48 14.45
C TRP A 58 -1.07 2.30 15.13
N ALA A 59 -1.18 2.17 16.45
CA ALA A 59 -0.56 1.06 17.19
C ALA A 59 -1.08 -0.31 16.73
N GLN A 60 -2.41 -0.45 16.56
CA GLN A 60 -3.02 -1.68 16.02
C GLN A 60 -2.49 -2.00 14.63
N TRP A 61 -2.38 -0.99 13.77
CA TRP A 61 -1.91 -1.16 12.40
C TRP A 61 -0.43 -1.55 12.34
N PHE A 62 0.45 -0.89 13.12
CA PHE A 62 1.87 -1.26 13.20
C PHE A 62 2.08 -2.68 13.74
N ILE A 63 1.32 -3.09 14.76
CA ILE A 63 1.39 -4.45 15.29
C ILE A 63 0.94 -5.46 14.24
N PHE A 64 -0.18 -5.20 13.55
CA PHE A 64 -0.68 -6.08 12.50
C PHE A 64 0.32 -6.21 11.33
N CYS A 65 0.80 -5.08 10.80
CA CYS A 65 1.81 -5.07 9.75
C CYS A 65 3.10 -5.77 10.18
N GLY A 66 3.52 -5.60 11.44
CA GLY A 66 4.66 -6.31 12.02
C GLY A 66 4.44 -7.82 12.06
N LEU A 67 3.29 -8.29 12.57
CA LEU A 67 2.97 -9.73 12.59
C LEU A 67 2.94 -10.34 11.18
N VAL A 68 2.45 -9.60 10.20
CA VAL A 68 2.40 -10.04 8.80
C VAL A 68 3.80 -10.11 8.18
N ASP A 69 4.65 -9.10 8.32
CA ASP A 69 6.00 -9.08 7.73
C ASP A 69 6.98 -10.02 8.46
N PHE A 70 6.88 -10.14 9.80
CA PHE A 70 7.75 -11.03 10.58
C PHE A 70 7.26 -12.47 10.65
N GLY A 71 5.95 -12.70 10.60
CA GLY A 71 5.34 -14.03 10.71
C GLY A 71 5.07 -14.66 9.34
N LEU A 72 4.23 -14.03 8.53
CA LEU A 72 3.67 -14.63 7.32
C LEU A 72 4.58 -14.48 6.09
N TYR A 73 5.15 -13.28 5.90
CA TYR A 73 5.97 -12.92 4.74
C TYR A 73 7.44 -12.72 5.10
N ARG A 74 8.00 -13.69 5.81
CA ARG A 74 9.43 -13.69 6.14
C ARG A 74 10.28 -13.86 4.88
N ALA A 75 11.19 -12.92 4.64
CA ALA A 75 12.15 -13.00 3.54
C ALA A 75 13.12 -14.17 3.78
N ASP A 76 13.25 -15.03 2.78
CA ASP A 76 14.17 -16.16 2.77
C ASP A 76 15.30 -15.87 1.76
N PRO A 77 16.58 -15.82 2.19
CA PRO A 77 17.70 -15.56 1.29
C PRO A 77 17.93 -16.67 0.25
N ALA A 78 17.33 -17.85 0.42
CA ALA A 78 17.40 -18.93 -0.56
C ALA A 78 16.40 -18.79 -1.73
N ARG A 79 15.45 -17.84 -1.63
CA ARG A 79 14.40 -17.62 -2.65
C ARG A 79 14.65 -16.36 -3.48
N ALA A 80 13.97 -16.27 -4.62
CA ALA A 80 14.02 -15.07 -5.44
C ALA A 80 13.45 -13.85 -4.68
N PRO A 81 13.99 -12.64 -4.90
CA PRO A 81 13.46 -11.41 -4.33
C PRO A 81 11.93 -11.26 -4.47
N GLY A 82 11.22 -11.16 -3.35
CA GLY A 82 9.76 -10.96 -3.34
C GLY A 82 8.92 -12.25 -3.46
N ASP A 83 9.56 -13.41 -3.53
CA ASP A 83 8.94 -14.74 -3.50
C ASP A 83 8.88 -15.28 -2.05
N TYR A 84 7.72 -15.18 -1.43
CA TYR A 84 7.49 -15.64 -0.07
C TYR A 84 6.93 -17.07 -0.06
N ALA A 85 7.48 -17.93 0.81
CA ALA A 85 7.06 -19.32 0.96
C ALA A 85 5.55 -19.50 1.18
N ASN A 86 4.95 -18.57 1.91
CA ASN A 86 3.54 -18.57 2.25
C ASN A 86 2.74 -17.58 1.39
N GLY A 87 3.25 -17.09 0.25
CA GLY A 87 2.63 -16.03 -0.54
C GLY A 87 1.75 -16.49 -1.70
N GLY A 88 1.95 -17.69 -2.25
CA GLY A 88 1.27 -18.09 -3.48
C GLY A 88 1.47 -17.11 -4.66
N ILE A 89 0.84 -17.37 -5.81
CA ILE A 89 0.93 -16.49 -7.00
C ILE A 89 0.35 -15.08 -6.75
N LEU A 90 -0.67 -14.95 -5.90
CA LEU A 90 -1.41 -13.71 -5.68
C LEU A 90 -1.05 -12.98 -4.38
N GLY A 91 -0.04 -13.45 -3.62
CA GLY A 91 0.21 -12.91 -2.29
C GLY A 91 -0.87 -13.30 -1.27
N VAL A 92 -1.60 -14.40 -1.51
CA VAL A 92 -2.62 -14.94 -0.60
C VAL A 92 -2.05 -16.17 0.11
N PRO A 93 -2.05 -16.19 1.45
CA PRO A 93 -1.51 -17.32 2.20
C PRO A 93 -2.22 -18.61 1.84
N ASN A 94 -1.43 -19.59 1.38
CA ASN A 94 -1.83 -20.96 1.07
C ASN A 94 -2.94 -21.13 0.00
N ALA A 95 -3.27 -20.10 -0.79
CA ALA A 95 -4.41 -20.15 -1.70
C ALA A 95 -4.06 -20.31 -3.20
N SER A 96 -2.79 -20.29 -3.58
CA SER A 96 -2.40 -20.39 -5.00
C SER A 96 -1.12 -21.20 -5.18
N GLY A 97 -1.20 -22.34 -5.88
CA GLY A 97 -0.05 -23.15 -6.28
C GLY A 97 0.91 -22.38 -7.21
N PRO A 98 2.12 -22.89 -7.50
CA PRO A 98 3.11 -22.18 -8.32
C PRO A 98 2.63 -21.97 -9.76
N MET A 99 3.02 -20.85 -10.38
CA MET A 99 2.72 -20.58 -11.80
C MET A 99 3.57 -21.54 -12.64
N SER A 100 2.91 -22.40 -13.42
CA SER A 100 3.58 -23.44 -14.23
C SER A 100 4.30 -22.91 -15.47
N ASP A 101 3.96 -21.71 -15.93
CA ASP A 101 4.54 -21.08 -17.11
C ASP A 101 5.65 -20.07 -16.74
N GLU A 102 6.88 -20.35 -17.16
CA GLU A 102 8.06 -19.53 -16.86
C GLU A 102 8.04 -18.18 -17.61
N GLU A 103 7.55 -18.16 -18.85
CA GLU A 103 7.47 -16.94 -19.67
C GLU A 103 6.40 -15.99 -19.13
N GLY A 104 5.21 -16.52 -18.82
CA GLY A 104 4.14 -15.77 -18.16
C GLY A 104 4.58 -15.20 -16.80
N ARG A 105 5.38 -15.95 -16.03
CA ARG A 105 5.93 -15.47 -14.76
C ARG A 105 6.89 -14.30 -14.97
N LYS A 106 7.84 -14.40 -15.90
CA LYS A 106 8.79 -13.32 -16.22
C LYS A 106 8.06 -12.06 -16.68
N LYS A 107 7.06 -12.20 -17.53
CA LYS A 107 6.24 -11.07 -18.01
C LYS A 107 5.53 -10.37 -16.85
N LYS A 108 4.87 -11.11 -15.96
CA LYS A 108 4.14 -10.54 -14.81
C LYS A 108 5.07 -9.86 -13.79
N LEU A 109 6.22 -10.46 -13.50
CA LEU A 109 7.23 -9.86 -12.63
C LEU A 109 7.77 -8.54 -13.21
N ASN A 110 8.03 -8.51 -14.52
CA ASN A 110 8.45 -7.27 -15.19
C ASN A 110 7.36 -6.20 -15.16
N SER A 111 6.09 -6.59 -15.36
CA SER A 111 4.96 -5.67 -15.22
C SER A 111 4.81 -5.12 -13.80
N GLU A 112 4.97 -5.97 -12.78
CA GLU A 112 4.95 -5.55 -11.38
C GLU A 112 6.06 -4.54 -11.08
N LEU A 113 7.28 -4.81 -11.55
CA LEU A 113 8.41 -3.90 -11.34
C LEU A 113 8.21 -2.56 -12.05
N ALA A 114 7.71 -2.58 -13.29
CA ALA A 114 7.43 -1.36 -14.05
C ALA A 114 6.33 -0.52 -13.37
N ASN A 115 5.25 -1.15 -12.93
CA ASN A 115 4.18 -0.48 -12.19
C ASN A 115 4.64 0.04 -10.82
N GLY A 116 5.48 -0.72 -10.12
CA GLY A 116 6.08 -0.28 -8.86
C GLY A 116 6.95 0.97 -9.03
N ARG A 117 7.77 1.01 -10.09
CA ARG A 117 8.60 2.19 -10.42
C ARG A 117 7.75 3.41 -10.77
N LEU A 118 6.71 3.23 -11.57
CA LEU A 118 5.77 4.30 -11.90
C LEU A 118 5.06 4.81 -10.64
N ALA A 119 4.58 3.91 -9.79
CA ALA A 119 3.88 4.26 -8.57
C ALA A 119 4.77 5.04 -7.58
N MET A 120 6.07 4.70 -7.49
CA MET A 120 7.02 5.45 -6.67
C MET A 120 7.14 6.91 -7.12
N VAL A 121 7.19 7.18 -8.43
CA VAL A 121 7.22 8.55 -8.95
C VAL A 121 5.87 9.25 -8.75
N ALA A 122 4.76 8.54 -9.00
CA ALA A 122 3.41 9.09 -8.87
C ALA A 122 3.08 9.52 -7.44
N ILE A 123 3.37 8.70 -6.43
CA ILE A 123 3.11 9.06 -5.03
C ILE A 123 3.98 10.24 -4.58
N MET A 124 5.24 10.31 -5.02
CA MET A 124 6.08 11.48 -4.73
C MET A 124 5.50 12.77 -5.32
N GLY A 125 4.97 12.71 -6.55
CA GLY A 125 4.27 13.84 -7.17
C GLY A 125 3.02 14.27 -6.40
N MET A 126 2.17 13.32 -6.03
CA MET A 126 0.95 13.58 -5.26
C MET A 126 1.22 14.11 -3.84
N LEU A 127 2.28 13.62 -3.18
CA LEU A 127 2.70 14.12 -1.87
C LEU A 127 3.27 15.54 -1.98
N PHE A 128 4.09 15.82 -3.00
CA PHE A 128 4.65 17.15 -3.22
C PHE A 128 3.58 18.19 -3.55
N GLN A 129 2.60 17.82 -4.38
CA GLN A 129 1.46 18.69 -4.70
C GLN A 129 0.60 18.96 -3.46
N ASN A 130 0.25 17.93 -2.69
CA ASN A 130 -0.53 18.14 -1.47
C ASN A 130 0.26 18.95 -0.41
N GLY A 131 1.58 18.76 -0.32
CA GLY A 131 2.43 19.51 0.59
C GLY A 131 2.57 20.99 0.21
N THR A 132 2.59 21.32 -1.09
CA THR A 132 2.73 22.70 -1.58
C THR A 132 1.40 23.44 -1.68
N MET A 133 0.29 22.74 -2.01
CA MET A 133 -1.03 23.36 -2.20
C MET A 133 -1.92 23.29 -0.95
N GLY A 134 -1.56 22.49 0.06
CA GLY A 134 -2.25 22.46 1.37
C GLY A 134 -3.63 21.80 1.36
N ASP A 135 -4.17 21.44 0.20
CA ASP A 135 -5.40 20.67 0.05
C ASP A 135 -5.27 19.65 -1.09
N ALA A 136 -5.82 18.46 -0.87
CA ALA A 136 -5.96 17.42 -1.90
C ALA A 136 -7.07 17.75 -2.91
N SER A 137 -8.03 18.63 -2.57
CA SER A 137 -9.11 19.05 -3.47
C SER A 137 -8.60 19.82 -4.69
N SER A 138 -7.61 20.70 -4.50
CA SER A 138 -6.99 21.48 -5.59
C SER A 138 -6.13 20.63 -6.54
N MET A 139 -5.83 19.39 -6.18
CA MET A 139 -5.03 18.46 -7.00
C MET A 139 -5.81 17.90 -8.19
N TRP A 140 -7.14 17.85 -8.09
CA TRP A 140 -8.02 17.21 -9.08
C TRP A 140 -9.06 18.16 -9.70
N GLY A 141 -9.08 19.42 -9.26
CA GLY A 141 -9.84 20.50 -9.90
C GLY A 141 -11.36 20.37 -9.77
N LEU A 142 -11.85 19.88 -8.62
CA LEU A 142 -13.28 19.86 -8.25
C LEU A 142 -13.64 21.04 -7.33
#